data_AF-A0A7X8PYR8-F1
#
_entry.id   AF-A0A7X8PYR8-F1
#
_cell.length_a   1.000
_cell.length_b   1.000
_cell.length_c   1.000
_cell.angle_alpha   90.00
_cell.angle_beta   90.00
_cell.angle_gamma   90.00
#
_symmetry.space_group_name_H-M   'P 1'
#
loop_
_entity.id
_entity.type
_entity.pdbx_description
1 polymer ?
#
loop_
_entity_poly.entity_id
_entity_poly.type
_entity_poly.pdbx_seq_one_letter_code
_entity_poly.pdbx_strand_id
1 'polypeptide(L)' 'MQNTNKPNRLITEKSPYLLQHAHNPVNWYPWGQEAFDKAKQDDKPVFLSIGYS' A
#
# COMPACT_ATOMS: atom_id res chain seq x y z
N MET A 1 -0.41 -13.92 -15.87
CA MET A 1 -0.40 -12.73 -15.00
C MET A 1 -0.34 -13.25 -13.57
N GLN A 2 0.66 -12.89 -12.78
CA GLN A 2 0.82 -13.48 -11.45
C GLN A 2 -0.33 -12.99 -10.54
N ASN A 3 -1.30 -13.86 -10.25
CA ASN A 3 -2.26 -13.62 -9.18
C ASN A 3 -1.51 -13.77 -7.85
N THR A 4 -0.95 -12.66 -7.35
CA THR A 4 -0.36 -12.61 -6.02
C THR A 4 -1.50 -12.71 -5.00
N ASN A 5 -1.86 -13.93 -4.62
CA ASN A 5 -2.85 -14.17 -3.55
C ASN A 5 -2.34 -13.74 -2.16
N LYS A 6 -1.17 -13.09 -2.09
CA LYS A 6 -0.58 -12.53 -0.89
C LYS A 6 -1.04 -11.07 -0.73
N PRO A 7 -1.77 -10.72 0.32
CA PRO A 7 -2.14 -9.34 0.56
C PRO A 7 -0.92 -8.48 0.92
N ASN A 8 -0.97 -7.20 0.56
CA ASN A 8 -0.13 -6.14 1.10
C ASN A 8 -0.74 -5.58 2.41
N ARG A 9 -0.16 -4.50 2.93
CA ARG A 9 -0.53 -3.94 4.25
C ARG A 9 -1.94 -3.37 4.30
N LEU A 10 -2.56 -3.06 3.15
CA LEU A 10 -3.91 -2.50 3.12
C LEU A 10 -4.99 -3.49 3.59
N ILE A 11 -4.67 -4.78 3.75
CA ILE A 11 -5.60 -5.80 4.25
C ILE A 11 -6.12 -5.53 5.68
N THR A 12 -5.41 -4.71 6.46
CA THR A 12 -5.81 -4.33 7.82
C THR A 12 -6.57 -3.00 7.89
N GLU A 13 -6.75 -2.32 6.76
CA GLU A 13 -7.49 -1.05 6.72
C GLU A 13 -9.00 -1.27 6.83
N LYS A 14 -9.70 -0.26 7.34
CA LYS A 14 -11.18 -0.31 7.44
C LYS A 14 -11.89 0.18 6.18
N SER A 15 -11.19 0.98 5.36
CA SER A 15 -11.77 1.57 4.16
C SER A 15 -12.01 0.51 3.09
N PRO A 16 -13.24 0.35 2.58
CA PRO A 16 -13.53 -0.57 1.49
C PRO A 16 -12.68 -0.28 0.24
N TYR A 17 -12.44 1.00 -0.05
CA TYR A 17 -11.59 1.43 -1.17
C TYR A 17 -10.15 0.91 -1.01
N LEU A 18 -9.55 1.02 0.17
CA LEU A 18 -8.19 0.53 0.41
C LEU A 18 -8.13 -1.00 0.39
N LEU A 19 -9.15 -1.68 0.94
CA LEU A 19 -9.25 -3.14 0.93
C LEU A 19 -9.32 -3.73 -0.48
N GLN A 20 -9.98 -3.05 -1.43
CA GLN A 20 -9.99 -3.45 -2.84
C GLN A 20 -8.58 -3.51 -3.46
N HIS A 21 -7.63 -2.73 -2.92
CA HIS A 21 -6.24 -2.70 -3.37
C HIS A 21 -5.30 -3.60 -2.56
N ALA A 22 -5.81 -4.36 -1.58
CA ALA A 22 -4.99 -5.18 -0.69
C ALA A 22 -4.28 -6.34 -1.40
N HIS A 23 -4.82 -6.84 -2.51
CA HIS A 23 -4.21 -7.95 -3.28
C HIS A 23 -3.49 -7.47 -4.55
N ASN A 24 -3.36 -6.15 -4.75
CA ASN A 24 -2.61 -5.63 -5.88
C ASN A 24 -1.13 -6.02 -5.78
N PRO A 25 -0.46 -6.24 -6.93
CA PRO A 25 0.95 -6.65 -6.96
C PRO A 25 1.89 -5.57 -6.42
N VAL A 26 1.44 -4.32 -6.37
CA VAL A 26 2.15 -3.22 -5.69
C VAL A 26 2.02 -3.43 -4.18
N ASN A 27 3.15 -3.47 -3.49
CA ASN A 27 3.20 -3.56 -2.03
C ASN A 27 2.84 -2.20 -1.40
N TRP A 28 1.55 -1.86 -1.43
CA TRP A 28 1.03 -0.62 -0.86
C TRP A 28 1.20 -0.56 0.66
N TYR A 29 1.44 0.65 1.15
CA TYR A 29 1.40 1.03 2.55
C TYR A 29 0.23 2.01 2.75
N PRO A 30 -0.51 1.93 3.86
CA PRO A 30 -1.39 3.02 4.25
C PRO A 30 -0.55 4.26 4.60
N TRP A 31 -1.19 5.43 4.62
CA TRP A 31 -0.52 6.66 5.04
C TRP A 31 -0.08 6.56 6.51
N GLY A 32 1.22 6.74 6.77
CA GLY A 32 1.76 6.69 8.13
C GLY A 32 3.30 6.67 8.15
N GLN A 33 3.85 6.76 9.36
CA GLN A 33 5.29 6.88 9.58
C GLN A 33 6.09 5.70 9.00
N GLU A 34 5.55 4.47 9.05
CA GLU A 34 6.21 3.27 8.50
C GLU A 34 6.56 3.43 7.02
N ALA A 35 5.69 4.05 6.23
CA ALA A 35 5.93 4.26 4.80
C ALA A 35 7.10 5.24 4.55
N PHE A 36 7.17 6.32 5.33
CA PHE A 36 8.22 7.33 5.23
C PHE A 36 9.56 6.84 5.78
N ASP A 37 9.54 6.10 6.89
CA ASP A 37 10.75 5.49 7.46
C ASP A 37 11.36 4.49 6.48
N LYS A 38 10.52 3.68 5.83
CA LYS A 38 10.95 2.75 4.78
C LYS A 38 11.52 3.47 3.57
N ALA A 39 10.87 4.54 3.11
CA ALA A 39 11.35 5.36 2.00
C ALA A 39 12.72 5.98 2.30
N LYS A 40 12.91 6.51 3.52
CA LYS A 40 14.18 7.08 3.98
C LYS A 40 15.28 6.02 4.11
N GLN A 41 14.96 4.86 4.68
CA GLN A 41 15.92 3.76 4.84
C GLN A 41 16.39 3.21 3.48
N ASP A 42 15.47 3.10 2.52
CA ASP A 42 15.78 2.55 1.19
C ASP A 42 16.33 3.59 0.21
N ASP A 43 16.42 4.86 0.62
CA ASP A 43 16.75 6.00 -0.23
C ASP A 43 15.89 6.04 -1.52
N LYS A 44 14.56 5.93 -1.34
CA LYS A 44 13.58 5.91 -2.42
C LYS A 44 12.52 7.00 -2.24
N PRO A 45 12.04 7.62 -3.32
CA PRO A 45 10.93 8.55 -3.25
C PRO A 45 9.62 7.83 -2.88
N VAL A 46 8.67 8.59 -2.31
CA VAL A 46 7.31 8.11 -2.03
C VAL A 46 6.41 8.38 -3.23
N PHE A 47 5.77 7.34 -3.74
CA PHE A 47 4.67 7.47 -4.70
C PHE A 47 3.34 7.52 -3.93
N LEU A 48 2.71 8.70 -3.90
CA LEU A 48 1.44 8.92 -3.22
C LEU A 48 0.28 8.81 -4.21
N SER A 49 -0.63 7.88 -3.98
CA SER A 49 -1.89 7.75 -4.72
C SER A 49 -3.06 8.06 -3.79
N ILE A 50 -3.92 8.99 -4.20
CA ILE A 50 -5.12 9.40 -3.47
C ILE A 50 -6.32 9.14 -4.37
N GLY A 51 -7.35 8.52 -3.82
CA GLY A 51 -8.61 8.29 -4.51
C GLY A 51 -9.80 8.61 -3.62
N TYR A 52 -10.97 8.65 -4.24
CA TYR A 52 -12.27 8.84 -3.61
C TYR A 52 -13.20 7.72 -4.09
N SER A 53 -14.17 7.33 -3.26
CA SER A 53 -15.17 6.30 -3.57
C SER A 53 -16.53 6.91 -3.84
#